data_AF-A0A2T0AXL7-F1
#
_entry.id   AF-A0A2T0AXL7-F1
#
_cell.length_a   1.000
_cell.length_b   1.000
_cell.length_c   1.000
_cell.angle_alpha   90.00
_cell.angle_beta   90.00
_cell.angle_gamma   90.00
#
_symmetry.space_group_name_H-M   'P 1'
#
loop_
_entity.id
_entity.type
_entity.pdbx_description
1 polymer ?
#
loop_
_entity_poly.entity_id
_entity_poly.type
_entity_poly.pdbx_seq_one_letter_code
_entity_poly.pdbx_strand_id
1 'polypeptide(L)' 'MDYLLTWISGEEVDYRFVSAEELETVLSLEKEKHNFIVIPLH' A
#
# COMPACT_ATOMS: atom_id res chain seq x y z
N MET A 1 10.55 -8.24 6.31
CA MET A 1 10.44 -6.79 6.07
C MET A 1 8.99 -6.50 5.82
N ASP A 2 8.46 -5.54 6.55
CA ASP A 2 7.07 -5.11 6.44
C ASP A 2 7.01 -3.78 5.69
N TYR A 3 5.85 -3.46 5.14
CA TYR A 3 5.61 -2.27 4.35
C TYR A 3 4.34 -1.58 4.85
N LEU A 4 4.36 -0.26 4.87
CA LEU A 4 3.18 0.56 5.03
C LEU A 4 2.72 1.03 3.66
N LEU A 5 1.51 0.65 3.27
CA LEU A 5 0.82 1.22 2.12
C LEU A 5 -0.11 2.31 2.61
N THR A 6 -0.15 3.42 1.89
CA THR A 6 -1.04 4.54 2.18
C THR A 6 -1.72 4.99 0.90
N TRP A 7 -3.04 5.04 0.89
CA TRP A 7 -3.86 5.54 -0.22
C TRP A 7 -4.41 6.91 0.12
N ILE A 8 -4.43 7.80 -0.88
CA ILE A 8 -4.95 9.16 -0.72
C ILE A 8 -6.09 9.36 -1.71
N SER A 9 -7.29 9.60 -1.19
CA SER A 9 -8.51 9.83 -1.94
C SER A 9 -9.10 11.18 -1.54
N GLY A 10 -8.68 12.25 -2.23
CA GLY A 10 -9.06 13.61 -1.87
C GLY A 10 -8.48 14.02 -0.52
N GLU A 11 -9.34 14.22 0.49
CA GLU A 11 -8.95 14.55 1.86
C GLU A 11 -8.84 13.31 2.77
N GLU A 12 -9.27 12.15 2.28
CA GLU A 12 -9.23 10.89 3.04
C GLU A 12 -7.91 10.16 2.82
N VAL A 13 -7.35 9.64 3.92
CA VAL A 13 -6.10 8.89 3.93
C VAL A 13 -6.35 7.54 4.59
N ASP A 14 -6.18 6.47 3.81
CA ASP A 14 -6.23 5.09 4.27
C ASP A 14 -4.84 4.50 4.33
N TYR A 15 -4.61 3.56 5.24
CA TYR A 15 -3.33 2.86 5.31
C TYR A 15 -3.48 1.40 5.72
N ARG A 16 -2.47 0.61 5.37
CA ARG A 16 -2.39 -0.81 5.72
C ARG A 16 -0.94 -1.27 5.84
N PHE A 17 -0.67 -2.10 6.83
CA PHE A 17 0.59 -2.83 6.93
C PHE A 17 0.51 -4.14 6.15
N VAL A 18 1.55 -4.45 5.38
CA VAL A 18 1.66 -5.69 4.60
C VAL A 18 3.06 -6.26 4.72
N SER A 19 3.16 -7.57 4.71
CA SER A 19 4.45 -8.25 4.61
C SER A 19 5.00 -8.19 3.19
N ALA A 20 6.30 -8.49 3.01
CA ALA A 20 6.93 -8.58 1.69
C ALA A 20 6.22 -9.58 0.74
N GLU A 21 5.73 -10.70 1.28
CA GLU A 21 5.05 -11.74 0.50
C GLU A 21 3.67 -11.28 0.02
N GLU A 22 2.98 -10.48 0.83
CA GLU A 22 1.66 -9.94 0.50
C GLU A 22 1.73 -8.71 -0.42
N LEU A 23 2.85 -7.98 -0.39
CA LEU A 23 3.03 -6.73 -1.13
C LEU A 23 2.77 -6.91 -2.63
N GLU A 24 3.38 -7.92 -3.26
CA GLU A 24 3.24 -8.16 -4.70
C GLU A 24 1.79 -8.47 -5.09
N THR A 25 1.09 -9.22 -4.22
CA THR A 25 -0.32 -9.57 -4.41
C THR A 25 -1.20 -8.32 -4.30
N VAL A 26 -0.97 -7.49 -3.28
CA VAL A 26 -1.74 -6.25 -3.07
C VAL A 26 -1.52 -5.26 -4.22
N LEU A 27 -0.27 -5.05 -4.64
CA LEU A 27 0.05 -4.17 -5.78
C LEU A 27 -0.57 -4.65 -7.09
N SER A 28 -0.70 -5.97 -7.27
CA SER A 28 -1.30 -6.55 -8.48
C SER A 28 -2.83 -6.45 -8.50
N LEU A 29 -3.46 -6.59 -7.34
CA LEU A 29 -4.92 -6.47 -7.17
C LEU A 29 -5.39 -5.01 -7.22
N GLU A 30 -4.60 -4.10 -6.66
CA GLU A 30 -4.95 -2.69 -6.49
C GLU A 30 -4.50 -1.83 -7.69
N LYS A 31 -4.33 -2.42 -8.88
CA LYS A 31 -3.95 -1.70 -10.11
C LYS A 31 -4.85 -0.52 -10.47
N GLU A 32 -6.10 -0.53 -10.00
CA GLU A 32 -7.06 0.57 -10.22
C GLU A 32 -6.91 1.72 -9.20
N LYS A 33 -6.31 1.49 -8.03
CA LYS A 33 -5.97 2.56 -7.08
C LYS A 33 -4.63 3.15 -7.47
N HIS A 34 -4.65 4.10 -8.40
CA HIS A 34 -3.43 4.71 -8.96
C HIS A 34 -2.56 5.51 -7.98
N ASN A 35 -3.07 5.85 -6.78
CA ASN A 35 -2.38 6.70 -5.82
C ASN A 35 -2.15 5.97 -4.50
N PHE A 36 -1.02 5.27 -4.39
CA PHE A 36 -0.53 4.78 -3.10
C PHE A 36 0.96 5.07 -2.90
N ILE A 37 1.33 5.31 -1.65
CA ILE A 37 2.70 5.49 -1.18
C ILE A 37 3.10 4.19 -0.49
N VAL A 38 4.26 3.64 -0.85
CA VAL A 38 4.83 2.44 -0.22
C VAL A 38 6.04 2.85 0.60
N ILE A 39 6.01 2.54 1.90
CA ILE A 39 7.09 2.86 2.83
C ILE A 39 7.63 1.55 3.42
N PRO A 40 8.91 1.21 3.20
CA PRO A 40 9.52 0.05 3.84
C PRO A 40 9.69 0.30 5.35
N LEU A 41 9.37 -0.69 6.15
CA LEU A 41 9.54 -0.70 7.60
C LEU A 41 10.69 -1.66 7.94
N HIS A 42 11.59 -1.20 8.83
CA HIS A 42 12.79 -1.91 9.25
C HIS A 42 12.49 -3.14 10.11
#